data_AF-A0A1R4ITY4-F1
#
_entry.id   AF-A0A1R4ITY4-F1
#
_cell.length_a   1.000
_cell.length_b   1.000
_cell.length_c   1.000
_cell.angle_alpha   90.00
_cell.angle_beta   90.00
_cell.angle_gamma   90.00
#
_symmetry.space_group_name_H-M   'P 1'
#
loop_
_entity.id
_entity.type
_entity.pdbx_description
1 polymer ?
#
loop_
_entity_poly.entity_id
_entity_poly.type
_entity_poly.pdbx_seq_one_letter_code
_entity_poly.pdbx_strand_id
1 'polypeptide(L)'
;MMTRSSDSDAPANEAGLDAASALITASARFARQATRIAEPQRSVIAWRVLATLHRDGPQRVGDLAVRERISQPTMTGVVKRLTDDGLLARSADPDDGRASLVDVTAHGAAELGLFRRRSAGRLLPALGRLDAAERDTLLAATALLDRLADALGEPAPEPPRSAEPTRGGEQSTP
;
A
#
# COMPACT_ATOMS: atom_id res chain seq x y z
N MET A 1 -17.37 36.50 -35.19
CA MET A 1 -16.03 35.88 -35.28
C MET A 1 -15.74 35.20 -33.95
N MET A 2 -16.17 33.96 -33.79
CA MET A 2 -15.97 33.13 -32.60
C MET A 2 -16.18 31.68 -33.02
N THR A 3 -15.08 30.94 -33.18
CA THR A 3 -14.99 29.48 -33.03
C THR A 3 -13.52 29.11 -33.22
N ARG A 4 -12.81 28.78 -32.14
CA ARG A 4 -11.61 27.94 -32.26
C ARG A 4 -11.44 27.06 -31.02
N SER A 5 -11.40 25.78 -31.31
CA SER A 5 -10.67 24.70 -30.64
C SER A 5 -11.04 24.32 -29.21
N SER A 6 -11.95 23.35 -29.09
CA SER A 6 -12.05 22.41 -27.95
C SER A 6 -12.06 20.94 -28.38
N ASP A 7 -11.48 20.58 -29.53
CA ASP A 7 -11.62 19.24 -30.11
C ASP A 7 -10.31 18.43 -30.25
N SER A 8 -9.21 18.87 -29.63
CA SER A 8 -7.88 18.27 -29.86
C SER A 8 -7.34 17.32 -28.77
N ASP A 9 -7.96 17.24 -27.58
CA ASP A 9 -7.49 16.36 -26.48
C ASP A 9 -8.41 15.14 -26.23
N ALA A 10 -9.58 15.08 -26.86
CA ALA A 10 -10.56 14.01 -26.65
C ALA A 10 -10.04 12.59 -27.00
N PRO A 11 -9.39 12.34 -28.16
CA PRO A 11 -8.98 10.97 -28.52
C PRO A 11 -7.80 10.47 -27.68
N ALA A 12 -6.91 11.35 -27.22
CA ALA A 12 -5.81 10.99 -26.32
C ALA A 12 -6.33 10.67 -24.90
N ASN A 13 -7.35 11.40 -24.45
CA ASN A 13 -7.99 11.17 -23.16
C ASN A 13 -8.88 9.91 -23.17
N GLU A 14 -9.60 9.63 -24.26
CA GLU A 14 -10.37 8.39 -24.44
C GLU A 14 -9.46 7.14 -24.49
N ALA A 15 -8.37 7.18 -25.27
CA ALA A 15 -7.38 6.10 -25.27
C ALA A 15 -6.74 5.91 -23.88
N GLY A 16 -6.51 7.00 -23.14
CA GLY A 16 -6.03 6.96 -21.76
C GLY A 16 -7.05 6.33 -20.80
N LEU A 17 -8.34 6.67 -20.95
CA LEU A 17 -9.43 6.10 -20.16
C LEU A 17 -9.63 4.61 -20.44
N ASP A 18 -9.56 4.19 -21.70
CA ASP A 18 -9.65 2.79 -22.10
C ASP A 18 -8.48 1.98 -21.54
N ALA A 19 -7.26 2.51 -21.64
CA ALA A 19 -6.07 1.89 -21.07
C ALA A 19 -6.19 1.77 -19.53
N ALA A 20 -6.65 2.81 -18.85
CA ALA A 20 -6.87 2.81 -17.40
C ALA A 20 -7.95 1.79 -16.99
N SER A 21 -9.08 1.74 -17.71
CA SER A 21 -10.16 0.79 -17.48
C SER A 21 -9.71 -0.66 -17.69
N ALA A 22 -8.97 -0.93 -18.77
CA ALA A 22 -8.39 -2.23 -19.04
C ALA A 22 -7.40 -2.66 -17.94
N LEU A 23 -6.55 -1.72 -17.48
CA LEU A 23 -5.58 -1.98 -16.41
C LEU A 23 -6.27 -2.33 -15.10
N ILE A 24 -7.27 -1.55 -14.67
CA ILE A 24 -8.04 -1.80 -13.45
C ILE A 24 -8.71 -3.18 -13.52
N THR A 25 -9.36 -3.47 -14.65
CA THR A 25 -10.11 -4.73 -14.85
C THR A 25 -9.18 -5.95 -14.84
N ALA A 26 -8.08 -5.89 -15.61
CA ALA A 26 -7.09 -6.95 -15.69
C ALA A 26 -6.41 -7.19 -14.33
N SER A 27 -5.98 -6.12 -13.65
CA SER A 27 -5.32 -6.19 -12.34
C SER A 27 -6.23 -6.78 -11.28
N ALA A 28 -7.48 -6.34 -11.21
CA ALA A 28 -8.44 -6.87 -10.24
C ALA A 28 -8.76 -8.34 -10.49
N ARG A 29 -8.92 -8.75 -11.76
CA ARG A 29 -9.13 -10.16 -12.14
C ARG A 29 -7.91 -11.00 -11.74
N PHE A 30 -6.71 -10.52 -12.04
CA PHE A 30 -5.46 -11.21 -11.72
C PHE A 30 -5.27 -11.35 -10.21
N ALA A 31 -5.42 -10.26 -9.44
CA ALA A 31 -5.28 -10.26 -7.99
C ALA A 31 -6.24 -11.24 -7.31
N ARG A 32 -7.50 -11.31 -7.76
CA ARG A 32 -8.48 -12.29 -7.26
C ARG A 32 -8.05 -13.74 -7.52
N GLN A 33 -7.52 -14.04 -8.71
CA GLN A 33 -7.06 -15.39 -9.05
C GLN A 33 -5.75 -15.74 -8.32
N ALA A 34 -4.82 -14.79 -8.24
CA ALA A 34 -3.55 -14.93 -7.52
C ALA A 34 -3.78 -15.19 -6.02
N THR A 35 -4.77 -14.53 -5.41
CA THR A 35 -5.14 -14.76 -4.01
C THR A 35 -5.71 -16.16 -3.79
N ARG A 36 -6.51 -16.69 -4.73
CA ARG A 36 -7.06 -18.06 -4.63
C ARG A 36 -5.98 -19.13 -4.65
N ILE A 37 -4.88 -18.88 -5.38
CA ILE A 37 -3.75 -19.80 -5.38
C ILE A 37 -2.79 -19.53 -4.23
N ALA A 38 -2.89 -18.43 -3.46
CA ALA A 38 -2.03 -18.18 -2.30
C ALA A 38 -2.43 -19.04 -1.07
N GLU A 39 -1.50 -19.28 -0.12
CA GLU A 39 -1.81 -20.11 1.06
C GLU A 39 -2.83 -19.44 2.01
N PRO A 40 -3.80 -20.20 2.54
CA PRO A 40 -4.79 -19.67 3.48
C PRO A 40 -4.25 -19.41 4.90
N GLN A 41 -2.95 -19.64 5.17
CA GLN A 41 -2.44 -19.68 6.54
C GLN A 41 -2.52 -18.33 7.29
N ARG A 42 -2.55 -17.19 6.59
CA ARG A 42 -2.70 -15.86 7.20
C ARG A 42 -3.59 -14.94 6.37
N SER A 43 -4.28 -14.01 7.05
CA SER A 43 -5.12 -12.98 6.40
C SER A 43 -4.30 -12.13 5.42
N VAL A 44 -4.89 -11.77 4.28
CA VAL A 44 -4.30 -10.88 3.25
C VAL A 44 -3.84 -9.55 3.86
N ILE A 45 -4.60 -9.01 4.82
CA ILE A 45 -4.26 -7.74 5.49
C ILE A 45 -2.97 -7.89 6.31
N ALA A 46 -2.75 -9.04 6.95
CA ALA A 46 -1.55 -9.28 7.75
C ALA A 46 -0.29 -9.29 6.89
N TRP A 47 -0.36 -9.92 5.70
CA TRP A 47 0.74 -9.91 4.75
C TRP A 47 1.00 -8.52 4.14
N ARG A 48 -0.06 -7.75 3.87
CA ARG A 48 0.08 -6.36 3.41
C ARG A 48 0.78 -5.50 4.44
N VAL A 49 0.38 -5.58 5.72
CA VAL A 49 1.04 -4.86 6.82
C VAL A 49 2.53 -5.24 6.94
N LEU A 50 2.86 -6.54 6.92
CA LEU A 50 4.26 -6.98 6.92
C LEU A 50 5.06 -6.47 5.71
N ALA A 51 4.47 -6.52 4.52
CA ALA A 51 5.11 -6.05 3.30
C ALA A 51 5.33 -4.53 3.31
N THR A 52 4.35 -3.77 3.82
CA THR A 52 4.44 -2.32 4.00
C THR A 52 5.56 -1.97 4.97
N LEU A 53 5.57 -2.55 6.17
CA LEU A 53 6.62 -2.27 7.17
C LEU A 53 8.02 -2.71 6.70
N HIS A 54 8.12 -3.83 5.99
CA HIS A 54 9.40 -4.28 5.45
C HIS A 54 9.96 -3.36 4.35
N ARG A 55 9.09 -2.69 3.58
CA ARG A 55 9.50 -1.76 2.51
C ARG A 55 9.73 -0.35 3.03
N ASP A 56 8.81 0.14 3.88
CA ASP A 56 8.70 1.55 4.25
C ASP A 56 9.26 1.83 5.66
N GLY A 57 9.66 0.79 6.41
CA GLY A 57 10.21 0.88 7.76
C GLY A 57 9.13 0.99 8.86
N PRO A 58 9.55 1.32 10.11
CA PRO A 58 8.66 1.43 11.25
C PRO A 58 7.54 2.46 11.02
N GLN A 59 6.31 2.11 11.40
CA GLN A 59 5.16 3.02 11.31
C GLN A 59 4.28 2.96 12.55
N ARG A 60 3.48 4.01 12.78
CA ARG A 60 2.47 4.01 13.85
C ARG A 60 1.28 3.14 13.41
N VAL A 61 0.66 2.47 14.39
CA VAL A 61 -0.54 1.63 14.14
C VAL A 61 -1.69 2.44 13.54
N GLY A 62 -1.83 3.72 13.90
CA GLY A 62 -2.84 4.62 13.33
C GLY A 62 -2.61 4.88 11.84
N ASP A 63 -1.37 5.17 11.45
CA ASP A 63 -1.00 5.45 10.06
C ASP A 63 -1.20 4.22 9.17
N LEU A 64 -0.86 3.04 9.69
CA LEU A 64 -1.16 1.77 9.03
C LEU A 64 -2.67 1.58 8.80
N ALA A 65 -3.52 1.95 9.77
CA ALA A 65 -4.97 1.83 9.63
C ALA A 65 -5.51 2.73 8.50
N VAL A 66 -5.03 3.97 8.43
CA VAL A 66 -5.38 4.93 7.36
C VAL A 66 -4.92 4.42 6.01
N ARG A 67 -3.65 4.00 5.89
CA ARG A 67 -3.06 3.48 4.64
C ARG A 67 -3.80 2.25 4.13
N GLU A 68 -4.07 1.28 5.01
CA GLU A 68 -4.75 0.04 4.64
C GLU A 68 -6.28 0.22 4.52
N ARG A 69 -6.80 1.42 4.82
CA ARG A 69 -8.23 1.80 4.77
C ARG A 69 -9.12 0.88 5.63
N ILE A 70 -8.65 0.58 6.84
CA ILE A 70 -9.39 -0.21 7.83
C ILE A 70 -9.50 0.54 9.15
N SER A 71 -10.44 0.13 10.01
CA SER A 71 -10.60 0.77 11.32
C SER A 71 -9.38 0.52 12.22
N GLN A 72 -9.06 1.49 13.07
CA GLN A 72 -7.96 1.38 14.03
C GLN A 72 -8.08 0.16 14.98
N PRO A 73 -9.28 -0.23 15.48
CA PRO A 73 -9.42 -1.47 16.25
C PRO A 73 -9.06 -2.71 15.44
N THR A 74 -9.44 -2.76 14.15
CA THR A 74 -9.09 -3.87 13.25
C THR A 74 -7.58 -3.94 13.06
N MET A 75 -6.95 -2.80 12.75
CA MET A 75 -5.49 -2.73 12.58
C MET A 75 -4.76 -3.13 13.86
N THR A 76 -5.23 -2.68 15.03
CA THR A 76 -4.69 -3.05 16.34
C THR A 76 -4.73 -4.57 16.54
N GLY A 77 -5.84 -5.22 16.19
CA GLY A 77 -5.96 -6.68 16.24
C GLY A 77 -5.01 -7.42 15.30
N VAL A 78 -4.80 -6.90 14.09
CA VAL A 78 -3.83 -7.45 13.12
C VAL A 78 -2.41 -7.36 13.67
N VAL A 79 -2.01 -6.16 14.09
CA VAL A 79 -0.67 -5.92 14.67
C VAL A 79 -0.44 -6.77 15.90
N LYS A 80 -1.43 -6.87 16.81
CA LYS A 80 -1.33 -7.72 18.01
C LYS A 80 -1.02 -9.16 17.61
N ARG A 81 -1.81 -9.75 16.70
CA ARG A 81 -1.57 -11.14 16.25
C ARG A 81 -0.18 -11.31 15.62
N LEU A 82 0.24 -10.37 14.78
CA LEU A 82 1.58 -10.41 14.17
C LEU A 82 2.72 -10.27 15.19
N THR A 83 2.49 -9.50 16.26
CA THR A 83 3.45 -9.37 17.38
C THR A 83 3.49 -10.66 18.21
N ASP A 84 2.32 -11.22 18.54
CA ASP A 84 2.17 -12.48 19.27
C ASP A 84 2.87 -13.65 18.52
N ASP A 85 2.86 -13.61 17.18
CA ASP A 85 3.54 -14.57 16.32
C ASP A 85 5.05 -14.25 16.10
N GLY A 86 5.59 -13.20 16.74
CA GLY A 86 6.99 -12.80 16.64
C GLY A 86 7.41 -12.20 15.30
N LEU A 87 6.45 -11.81 14.44
CA LEU A 87 6.71 -11.25 13.11
C LEU A 87 6.89 -9.74 13.13
N LEU A 88 6.29 -9.06 14.11
CA LEU A 88 6.49 -7.64 14.38
C LEU A 88 7.03 -7.42 15.79
N ALA A 89 7.77 -6.32 15.96
CA ALA A 89 8.15 -5.79 17.26
C ALA A 89 7.52 -4.41 17.46
N ARG A 90 7.25 -4.07 18.72
CA ARG A 90 6.77 -2.74 19.13
C ARG A 90 7.89 -1.99 19.83
N SER A 91 8.01 -0.70 19.53
CA SER A 91 8.86 0.23 20.26
C SER A 91 8.08 1.48 20.64
N ALA A 92 8.57 2.19 21.66
CA ALA A 92 8.08 3.54 21.93
C ALA A 92 8.44 4.45 20.76
N ASP A 93 7.55 5.38 20.44
CA ASP A 93 7.85 6.43 19.49
C ASP A 93 8.63 7.56 20.20
N PRO A 94 9.84 7.92 19.74
CA PRO A 94 10.69 8.92 20.39
C PRO A 94 10.07 10.33 20.34
N ASP A 95 9.21 10.60 19.36
CA ASP A 95 8.60 11.91 19.13
C ASP A 95 7.19 12.02 19.79
N ASP A 96 6.62 10.90 20.21
CA ASP A 96 5.34 10.83 20.93
C ASP A 96 5.28 9.64 21.87
N GLY A 97 5.55 9.87 23.16
CA GLY A 97 5.51 8.80 24.18
C GLY A 97 4.16 8.10 24.36
N ARG A 98 3.08 8.59 23.74
CA ARG A 98 1.76 7.93 23.74
C ARG A 98 1.54 7.01 22.53
N ALA A 99 2.38 7.11 21.50
CA ALA A 99 2.31 6.27 20.33
C ALA A 99 3.29 5.09 20.40
N SER A 100 2.94 3.99 19.73
CA SER A 100 3.84 2.86 19.51
C SER A 100 4.14 2.74 18.03
N LEU A 101 5.43 2.65 17.73
CA LEU A 101 5.91 2.22 16.42
C LEU A 101 5.90 0.70 16.36
N VAL A 102 5.63 0.18 15.19
CA VAL A 102 5.73 -1.24 14.88
C VAL A 102 6.67 -1.42 13.71
N ASP A 103 7.52 -2.43 13.79
CA ASP A 103 8.46 -2.78 12.73
C ASP A 103 8.55 -4.29 12.55
N VAL A 104 9.01 -4.72 11.38
CA VAL A 104 9.22 -6.12 11.04
C VAL A 104 10.43 -6.68 11.78
N THR A 105 10.28 -7.86 12.36
CA THR A 105 11.43 -8.58 12.94
C THR A 105 12.23 -9.30 11.85
N ALA A 106 13.43 -9.76 12.19
CA ALA A 106 14.19 -10.65 11.30
C ALA A 106 13.39 -11.93 10.95
N HIS A 107 12.63 -12.47 11.91
CA HIS A 107 11.73 -13.61 11.67
C HIS A 107 10.60 -13.23 10.70
N GLY A 108 9.95 -12.07 10.91
CA GLY A 108 8.92 -11.56 10.03
C GLY A 108 9.40 -11.36 8.59
N ALA A 109 10.61 -10.82 8.41
CA ALA A 109 11.22 -10.65 7.09
C ALA A 109 11.51 -11.99 6.41
N ALA A 110 11.99 -12.99 7.15
CA ALA A 110 12.22 -14.34 6.64
C ALA A 110 10.91 -15.02 6.20
N GLU A 111 9.85 -14.91 7.01
CA GLU A 111 8.51 -15.44 6.70
C GLU A 111 7.90 -14.73 5.48
N LEU A 112 8.05 -13.42 5.38
CA LEU A 112 7.63 -12.66 4.19
C LEU A 112 8.35 -13.14 2.92
N GLY A 113 9.66 -13.39 3.02
CA GLY A 113 10.45 -13.95 1.93
C GLY A 113 9.98 -15.36 1.50
N LEU A 114 9.68 -16.22 2.48
CA LEU A 114 9.11 -17.55 2.22
C LEU A 114 7.74 -17.46 1.55
N PHE A 115 6.87 -16.59 2.04
CA PHE A 115 5.56 -16.35 1.45
C PHE A 115 5.66 -15.87 0.00
N ARG A 116 6.55 -14.91 -0.28
CA ARG A 116 6.82 -14.41 -1.64
C ARG A 116 7.29 -15.54 -2.57
N ARG A 117 8.24 -16.37 -2.11
CA ARG A 117 8.73 -17.53 -2.89
C ARG A 117 7.63 -18.56 -3.15
N ARG A 118 6.84 -18.92 -2.15
CA ARG A 118 5.71 -19.87 -2.32
C ARG A 118 4.68 -19.31 -3.31
N SER A 119 4.33 -18.04 -3.17
CA SER A 119 3.39 -17.36 -4.07
C SER A 119 3.89 -17.34 -5.51
N ALA A 120 5.17 -16.99 -5.71
CA ALA A 120 5.82 -17.03 -7.01
C ALA A 120 5.82 -18.45 -7.62
N GLY A 121 6.17 -19.45 -6.81
CA GLY A 121 6.17 -20.85 -7.23
C GLY A 121 4.81 -21.34 -7.73
N ARG A 122 3.72 -20.85 -7.15
CA ARG A 122 2.36 -21.19 -7.59
C ARG A 122 1.94 -20.47 -8.88
N LEU A 123 2.57 -19.33 -9.19
CA LEU A 123 2.34 -18.58 -10.42
C LEU A 123 3.16 -19.14 -11.60
N LEU A 124 4.28 -19.82 -11.33
CA LEU A 124 5.19 -20.36 -12.36
C LEU A 124 4.49 -21.16 -13.46
N PRO A 125 3.53 -22.08 -13.20
CA PRO A 125 2.86 -22.82 -14.26
C PRO A 125 2.04 -21.95 -15.21
N ALA A 126 1.49 -20.83 -14.72
CA ALA A 126 0.78 -19.88 -15.56
C ALA A 126 1.74 -19.04 -16.40
N LEU A 127 2.87 -18.61 -15.81
CA LEU A 127 3.93 -17.92 -16.54
C LEU A 127 4.59 -18.80 -17.61
N GLY A 128 4.66 -20.12 -17.37
CA GLY A 128 5.19 -21.07 -18.34
C GLY A 128 4.32 -21.27 -19.59
N ARG A 129 3.11 -20.70 -19.63
CA ARG A 129 2.25 -20.67 -20.82
C ARG A 129 2.53 -19.49 -21.74
N LEU A 130 3.37 -18.56 -21.29
CA LEU A 130 3.74 -17.37 -22.03
C LEU A 130 5.07 -17.60 -22.74
N ASP A 131 5.23 -16.96 -23.89
CA ASP A 131 6.51 -16.95 -24.58
C ASP A 131 7.54 -16.04 -23.85
N ALA A 132 8.75 -15.90 -24.41
CA ALA A 132 9.78 -15.08 -23.81
C ALA A 132 9.44 -13.57 -23.85
N ALA A 133 8.89 -13.09 -24.97
CA ALA A 133 8.57 -11.67 -25.15
C ALA A 133 7.41 -11.23 -24.26
N GLU A 134 6.41 -12.08 -24.08
CA GLU A 134 5.30 -11.86 -23.15
C GLU A 134 5.78 -11.80 -21.70
N ARG A 135 6.72 -12.68 -21.31
CA ARG A 135 7.32 -12.65 -19.97
C ARG A 135 8.17 -11.39 -19.73
N ASP A 136 8.96 -10.98 -20.70
CA ASP A 136 9.74 -9.74 -20.62
C ASP A 136 8.83 -8.51 -20.53
N THR A 137 7.72 -8.51 -21.28
CA THR A 137 6.69 -7.46 -21.22
C THR A 137 6.05 -7.39 -19.83
N LEU A 138 5.70 -8.53 -19.24
CA LEU A 138 5.15 -8.56 -17.88
C LEU A 138 6.16 -8.05 -16.84
N LEU A 139 7.43 -8.41 -16.98
CA LEU A 139 8.49 -7.92 -16.10
C LEU A 139 8.68 -6.40 -16.22
N ALA A 140 8.67 -5.87 -17.44
CA ALA A 140 8.71 -4.41 -17.64
C ALA A 140 7.47 -3.73 -17.04
N ALA A 141 6.30 -4.35 -17.16
CA ALA A 141 5.05 -3.83 -16.61
C ALA A 141 5.06 -3.75 -15.07
N THR A 142 5.78 -4.62 -14.35
CA THR A 142 5.84 -4.52 -12.87
C THR A 142 6.45 -3.21 -12.42
N ALA A 143 7.53 -2.75 -13.06
CA ALA A 143 8.15 -1.46 -12.74
C ALA A 143 7.23 -0.26 -13.05
N LEU A 144 6.38 -0.38 -14.10
CA LEU A 144 5.38 0.63 -14.40
C LEU A 144 4.27 0.68 -13.35
N LEU A 145 3.80 -0.50 -12.92
CA LEU A 145 2.78 -0.65 -11.88
C LEU A 145 3.26 -0.09 -10.54
N ASP A 146 4.51 -0.34 -10.15
CA ASP A 146 5.07 0.20 -8.90
C ASP A 146 5.09 1.75 -8.93
N ARG A 147 5.59 2.35 -10.03
CA ARG A 147 5.57 3.82 -10.17
C ARG A 147 4.16 4.41 -10.14
N LEU A 148 3.18 3.74 -10.77
CA LEU A 148 1.78 4.16 -10.70
C LEU A 148 1.22 4.02 -9.28
N ALA A 149 1.58 2.95 -8.56
CA ALA A 149 1.15 2.74 -7.18
C ALA A 149 1.70 3.82 -6.25
N ASP A 150 2.97 4.22 -6.42
CA ASP A 150 3.58 5.31 -5.66
C ASP A 150 2.85 6.65 -5.92
N ALA A 151 2.58 6.97 -7.19
CA ALA A 151 1.84 8.17 -7.57
C ALA A 151 0.39 8.20 -7.05
N LEU A 152 -0.24 7.03 -6.87
CA LEU A 152 -1.58 6.90 -6.28
C LEU A 152 -1.56 6.91 -4.75
N GLY A 153 -0.40 6.60 -4.14
CA GLY A 153 -0.19 6.50 -2.69
C GLY A 153 0.27 7.79 -2.04
N GLU A 154 0.77 8.76 -2.80
CA GLU A 154 1.05 10.11 -2.31
C GLU A 154 -0.25 10.78 -1.83
N PRO A 155 -0.37 11.14 -0.54
CA PRO A 155 -1.46 12.00 -0.11
C PRO A 155 -1.31 13.33 -0.84
N ALA A 156 -2.42 13.84 -1.40
CA ALA A 156 -2.45 15.22 -1.89
C ALA A 156 -1.87 16.14 -0.79
N PRO A 157 -1.00 17.11 -1.12
CA PRO A 157 -0.33 17.93 -0.13
C PRO A 157 -1.34 18.51 0.86
N GLU A 158 -1.20 18.15 2.14
CA GLU A 158 -2.05 18.67 3.22
C GLU A 158 -1.89 20.20 3.20
N PRO A 159 -2.97 21.00 3.05
CA PRO A 159 -2.85 22.44 3.14
C PRO A 159 -2.21 22.77 4.49
N PRO A 160 -1.28 23.75 4.56
CA PRO A 160 -0.56 24.06 5.77
C PRO A 160 -1.58 24.27 6.89
N ARG A 161 -1.45 23.49 7.97
CA ARG A 161 -2.28 23.65 9.16
C ARG A 161 -2.15 25.10 9.60
N SER A 162 -3.22 25.86 9.39
CA SER A 162 -3.36 27.22 9.88
C SER A 162 -2.99 27.18 11.35
N ALA A 163 -1.91 27.86 11.72
CA ALA A 163 -1.49 27.98 13.10
C ALA A 163 -2.70 28.37 13.94
N GLU A 164 -3.14 27.48 14.83
CA GLU A 164 -4.11 27.84 15.85
C GLU A 164 -3.50 29.03 16.60
N PRO A 165 -4.21 30.17 16.71
CA PRO A 165 -3.70 31.29 17.47
C PRO A 165 -3.58 30.82 18.91
N THR A 166 -2.34 30.80 19.39
CA THR A 166 -2.00 30.64 20.79
C THR A 166 -2.78 31.71 21.56
N ARG A 167 -3.94 31.36 22.12
CA ARG A 167 -4.57 32.21 23.14
C ARG A 167 -3.70 32.08 24.39
N GLY A 168 -2.74 32.99 24.46
CA GLY A 168 -1.96 33.27 25.65
C GLY A 168 -2.90 33.51 26.82
N GLY A 169 -2.56 32.90 27.95
CA GLY A 169 -3.17 33.21 29.23
C GLY A 169 -2.68 34.57 29.70
N GLU A 170 -3.62 35.42 30.05
CA GLU A 170 -3.48 36.57 30.93
C GLU A 170 -4.86 36.77 31.59
N GLN A 171 -5.07 37.04 32.88
CA GLN A 171 -4.25 37.10 34.09
C GLN A 171 -5.25 36.98 35.25
N SER A 172 -4.86 36.34 36.35
CA SER A 172 -5.52 36.45 37.66
C SER A 172 -5.57 37.91 38.14
N THR A 173 -6.61 38.28 38.88
CA THR A 173 -6.58 38.95 40.21
C THR A 173 -8.05 39.29 40.61
N PRO A 174 -8.43 39.18 41.90
CA PRO A 174 -9.83 39.08 42.34
C PRO A 174 -10.58 40.40 42.47
#